data_AF-A0A7J8T260-F1
#
_entry.id   AF-A0A7J8T260-F1
#
_cell.length_a   1.000
_cell.length_b   1.000
_cell.length_c   1.000
_cell.angle_alpha   90.00
_cell.angle_beta   90.00
_cell.angle_gamma   90.00
#
_symmetry.space_group_name_H-M   'P 1'
#
loop_
_entity.id
_entity.type
_entity.pdbx_description
1 polymer ?
#
loop_
_entity_poly.entity_id
_entity_poly.type
_entity_poly.pdbx_seq_one_letter_code
_entity_poly.pdbx_strand_id
1 'polypeptide(L)'
;MASLNTLIPIDDGFNEYESALKRQKSTTSKVWNEMKKFECENKNELKAQSVSTFLVCGKHSFRTVEELGFRYLIRIASSNFKNIIRHTAARDVLMYYGKE
;
A
#
# COMPACT_ATOMS: atom_id res chain seq x y z
N MET A 1 -62.47 -9.76 20.56
CA MET A 1 -61.23 -10.51 20.21
C MET A 1 -60.33 -9.57 19.43
N ALA A 2 -59.14 -9.27 19.94
CA ALA A 2 -58.11 -8.55 19.20
C ALA A 2 -56.84 -9.40 19.27
N SER A 3 -56.45 -9.97 18.13
CA SER A 3 -55.21 -10.75 17.98
C SER A 3 -54.05 -9.75 17.85
N LEU A 4 -53.15 -9.75 18.84
CA LEU A 4 -51.91 -8.97 18.78
C LEU A 4 -50.92 -9.74 17.88
N ASN A 5 -50.82 -9.35 16.61
CA ASN A 5 -49.79 -9.88 15.72
C ASN A 5 -48.51 -9.04 15.94
N THR A 6 -47.71 -9.41 16.94
CA THR A 6 -46.35 -8.86 17.10
C THR A 6 -45.47 -9.46 16.02
N LEU A 7 -45.10 -8.64 15.02
CA LEU A 7 -44.11 -8.97 14.01
C LEU A 7 -42.76 -9.16 14.72
N ILE A 8 -42.30 -10.40 14.85
CA ILE A 8 -40.98 -10.70 15.42
C ILE A 8 -39.96 -10.21 14.36
N PRO A 9 -39.10 -9.25 14.68
CA PRO A 9 -38.04 -8.84 13.77
C PRO A 9 -37.08 -10.03 13.62
N ILE A 10 -37.01 -10.58 12.41
CA ILE A 10 -36.02 -11.59 12.05
C ILE A 10 -34.70 -10.85 11.92
N ASP A 11 -33.88 -10.92 12.96
CA ASP A 11 -32.50 -10.44 12.94
C ASP A 11 -31.66 -11.47 12.16
N ASP A 12 -31.67 -11.33 10.84
CA ASP A 12 -30.98 -12.22 9.90
C ASP A 12 -29.46 -12.01 9.84
N GLY A 13 -28.91 -11.14 10.71
CA GLY A 13 -27.49 -10.79 10.74
C GLY A 13 -27.01 -10.06 9.48
N PHE A 14 -27.89 -9.80 8.51
CA PHE A 14 -27.54 -9.20 7.23
C PHE A 14 -27.17 -7.71 7.41
N ASN A 15 -27.78 -7.07 8.41
CA ASN A 15 -27.49 -5.68 8.77
C ASN A 15 -26.07 -5.48 9.34
N GLU A 16 -25.49 -6.46 10.02
CA GLU A 16 -24.09 -6.38 10.47
C GLU A 16 -23.11 -6.44 9.28
N TYR A 17 -23.42 -7.29 8.29
CA TYR A 17 -22.63 -7.38 7.06
C TYR A 17 -22.68 -6.08 6.23
N GLU A 18 -23.87 -5.49 6.06
CA GLU A 18 -24.02 -4.18 5.40
C GLU A 18 -23.34 -3.04 6.17
N SER A 19 -23.40 -3.06 7.49
CA SER A 19 -22.78 -2.04 8.35
C SER A 19 -21.25 -2.09 8.31
N ALA A 20 -20.66 -3.29 8.23
CA ALA A 20 -19.23 -3.48 8.05
C ALA A 20 -18.73 -3.00 6.68
N LEU A 21 -19.57 -3.10 5.64
CA LEU A 21 -19.24 -2.63 4.28
C LEU A 21 -19.30 -1.09 4.17
N LYS A 22 -20.19 -0.43 4.93
CA LYS A 22 -20.31 1.04 5.02
C LYS A 22 -19.20 1.71 5.84
N ARG A 23 -18.41 0.94 6.58
CA ARG A 23 -17.20 1.44 7.24
C ARG A 23 -16.18 1.76 6.16
N GLN A 24 -16.30 2.98 5.63
CA GLN A 24 -15.49 3.54 4.56
C GLN A 24 -14.00 3.35 4.91
N LYS A 25 -13.42 2.25 4.42
CA LYS A 25 -11.99 2.00 4.52
C LYS A 25 -11.36 3.10 3.70
N SER A 26 -10.73 4.05 4.37
CA SER A 26 -9.86 5.04 3.72
C SER A 26 -9.02 4.28 2.69
N THR A 27 -9.22 4.58 1.41
CA THR A 27 -8.60 3.85 0.30
C THR A 27 -7.07 4.03 0.31
N THR A 28 -6.58 4.87 1.21
CA THR A 28 -5.17 5.12 1.48
C THR A 28 -4.91 4.95 2.97
N SER A 29 -3.86 4.21 3.32
CA SER A 29 -3.44 4.01 4.70
C SER A 29 -2.97 5.34 5.31
N LYS A 30 -2.98 5.46 6.64
CA LYS A 30 -2.42 6.64 7.34
C LYS A 30 -0.94 6.88 6.94
N VAL A 31 -0.19 5.79 6.78
CA VAL A 31 1.17 5.75 6.25
C VAL A 31 1.28 6.45 4.89
N TRP A 32 0.26 6.33 4.03
CA TRP A 32 0.21 6.98 2.72
C TRP A 32 0.13 8.50 2.81
N ASN A 33 -0.65 9.00 3.79
CA ASN A 33 -0.79 10.44 4.02
C ASN A 33 0.49 11.03 4.60
N GLU A 34 1.22 10.26 5.42
CA GLU A 34 2.51 10.66 5.98
C GLU A 34 3.64 10.60 4.94
N MET A 35 3.65 9.57 4.08
CA MET A 35 4.56 9.44 2.93
C MET A 35 4.53 10.67 2.01
N LYS A 36 3.34 11.22 1.77
CA LYS A 36 3.15 12.42 0.92
C LYS A 36 3.65 13.71 1.57
N LYS A 37 3.88 13.68 2.88
CA LYS A 37 4.27 14.84 3.71
C LYS A 37 5.79 14.98 3.85
N PHE A 38 6.56 13.95 3.51
CA PHE A 38 8.02 14.03 3.44
C PHE A 38 8.46 14.58 2.09
N GLU A 39 8.89 15.84 2.06
CA GLU A 39 9.83 16.30 1.04
C GLU A 39 11.15 15.59 1.29
N CYS A 40 11.63 14.85 0.29
CA CYS A 40 12.82 14.04 0.45
C CYS A 40 14.03 14.84 -0.06
N GLU A 41 14.86 15.31 0.87
CA GLU A 41 16.01 16.18 0.60
C GLU A 41 17.20 15.42 -0.03
N ASN A 42 17.24 14.08 0.11
CA ASN A 42 18.35 13.24 -0.33
C ASN A 42 18.00 12.36 -1.54
N LYS A 43 18.79 12.46 -2.61
CA LYS A 43 18.63 11.68 -3.86
C LYS A 43 18.60 10.16 -3.64
N ASN A 44 19.32 9.65 -2.64
CA ASN A 44 19.34 8.21 -2.34
C ASN A 44 18.08 7.74 -1.63
N GLU A 45 17.50 8.60 -0.79
CA GLU A 45 16.31 8.32 -0.01
C GLU A 45 15.06 8.44 -0.90
N LEU A 46 15.06 9.41 -1.83
CA LEU A 46 14.09 9.50 -2.94
C LEU A 46 14.05 8.22 -3.79
N LYS A 47 15.19 7.57 -3.97
CA LYS A 47 15.28 6.31 -4.73
C LYS A 47 14.67 5.14 -3.97
N ALA A 48 15.03 4.96 -2.71
CA ALA A 48 14.41 3.92 -1.88
C ALA A 48 12.89 4.14 -1.82
N GLN A 49 12.46 5.39 -1.68
CA GLN A 49 11.06 5.78 -1.61
C GLN A 49 10.32 5.53 -2.93
N SER A 50 10.86 5.93 -4.08
CA SER A 50 10.23 5.73 -5.39
C SER A 50 10.14 4.25 -5.78
N VAL A 51 11.19 3.47 -5.56
CA VAL A 51 11.18 2.02 -5.80
C VAL A 51 10.20 1.32 -4.87
N SER A 52 10.18 1.68 -3.58
CA SER A 52 9.22 1.14 -2.62
C SER A 52 7.78 1.48 -3.00
N THR A 53 7.54 2.71 -3.45
CA THR A 53 6.23 3.15 -3.94
C THR A 53 5.80 2.34 -5.15
N PHE A 54 6.68 2.18 -6.15
CA PHE A 54 6.38 1.38 -7.33
C PHE A 54 6.03 -0.07 -6.96
N LEU A 55 6.84 -0.70 -6.09
CA LEU A 55 6.63 -2.09 -5.68
C LEU A 55 5.32 -2.26 -4.90
N VAL A 56 5.07 -1.43 -3.89
CA VAL A 56 3.89 -1.57 -3.02
C VAL A 56 2.61 -1.15 -3.72
N CYS A 57 2.63 -0.02 -4.43
CA CYS A 57 1.42 0.54 -5.04
C CYS A 57 1.06 -0.16 -6.34
N GLY A 58 2.08 -0.49 -7.13
CA GLY A 58 1.92 -1.31 -8.33
C GLY A 58 1.67 -2.79 -8.01
N LYS A 59 1.74 -3.19 -6.73
CA LYS A 59 1.65 -4.59 -6.29
C LYS A 59 2.61 -5.49 -7.07
N HIS A 60 3.79 -4.97 -7.39
CA HIS A 60 4.79 -5.67 -8.16
C HIS A 60 5.58 -6.62 -7.25
N SER A 61 6.03 -7.73 -7.84
CA SER A 61 6.98 -8.61 -7.17
C SER A 61 8.28 -7.86 -6.92
N PHE A 62 8.94 -8.14 -5.78
CA PHE A 62 10.31 -7.66 -5.56
C PHE A 62 11.27 -8.15 -6.65
N ARG A 63 10.94 -9.21 -7.40
CA ARG A 63 11.73 -9.67 -8.56
C ARG A 63 11.78 -8.66 -9.70
N THR A 64 10.82 -7.75 -9.79
CA THR A 64 10.76 -6.73 -10.84
C THR A 64 11.96 -5.79 -10.81
N VAL A 65 12.59 -5.56 -9.65
CA VAL A 65 13.81 -4.72 -9.58
C VAL A 65 15.03 -5.33 -10.27
N GLU A 66 14.98 -6.64 -10.55
CA GLU A 66 16.06 -7.38 -11.21
C GLU A 66 15.83 -7.54 -12.72
N GLU A 67 14.65 -7.19 -13.21
CA GLU A 67 14.31 -7.26 -14.64
C GLU A 67 15.13 -6.25 -15.44
N LEU A 68 15.58 -6.65 -16.63
CA LEU A 68 16.40 -5.81 -17.51
C LEU A 68 15.72 -4.49 -17.86
N GLY A 69 14.41 -4.52 -18.15
CA GLY A 69 13.63 -3.33 -18.47
C GLY A 69 13.58 -2.33 -17.31
N PHE A 70 13.36 -2.81 -16.08
CA PHE A 70 13.37 -1.97 -14.89
C PHE A 70 14.76 -1.37 -14.63
N ARG A 71 15.83 -2.17 -14.74
CA ARG A 71 17.21 -1.69 -14.57
C ARG A 71 17.57 -0.62 -15.59
N TYR A 72 17.17 -0.83 -16.85
CA TYR A 72 17.39 0.14 -17.91
C TYR A 72 16.63 1.45 -17.64
N LEU A 73 15.37 1.36 -17.22
CA LEU A 73 14.57 2.52 -16.84
C LEU A 73 15.20 3.32 -15.71
N ILE A 74 15.62 2.66 -14.62
CA ILE A 74 16.29 3.32 -13.49
C ILE A 74 17.61 3.96 -13.92
N ARG A 75 18.37 3.30 -14.81
CA ARG A 75 19.63 3.84 -15.34
C ARG A 75 19.43 5.09 -16.19
N ILE A 76 18.37 5.16 -16.99
CA ILE A 76 18.00 6.36 -17.75
C ILE A 76 17.55 7.47 -16.79
N ALA A 77 16.65 7.13 -15.85
CA ALA A 77 16.10 8.08 -14.90
C ALA A 77 17.18 8.68 -14.00
N SER A 78 18.25 7.92 -13.72
CA SER A 78 19.39 8.41 -12.97
C SER A 78 20.65 7.59 -13.26
N SER A 79 21.56 8.20 -14.01
CA SER A 79 22.78 7.57 -14.57
C SER A 79 23.78 7.06 -13.52
N ASN A 80 23.72 7.56 -12.28
CA ASN A 80 24.61 7.17 -11.18
C ASN A 80 24.10 5.95 -10.38
N PHE A 81 22.99 5.31 -10.79
CA PHE A 81 22.41 4.24 -10.00
C PHE A 81 23.09 2.89 -10.17
N LYS A 82 23.49 2.33 -9.03
CA LYS A 82 23.82 0.90 -8.90
C LYS A 82 22.54 0.07 -8.95
N ASN A 83 22.63 -1.09 -9.60
CA ASN A 83 21.58 -2.10 -9.65
C ASN A 83 21.12 -2.47 -8.24
N ILE A 84 19.81 -2.50 -8.03
CA ILE A 84 19.18 -2.93 -6.79
C ILE A 84 18.97 -4.43 -6.87
N ILE A 85 19.31 -5.15 -5.80
CA ILE A 85 18.98 -6.56 -5.65
C ILE A 85 17.69 -6.70 -4.86
N ARG A 86 16.95 -7.80 -5.09
CA ARG A 86 15.67 -8.06 -4.44
C ARG A 86 15.71 -7.93 -2.92
N HIS A 87 16.75 -8.47 -2.29
CA HIS A 87 16.89 -8.44 -0.83
C HIS A 87 17.04 -7.02 -0.29
N THR A 88 17.77 -6.16 -0.98
CA THR A 88 17.88 -4.73 -0.61
C THR A 88 16.55 -4.03 -0.78
N ALA A 89 15.85 -4.23 -1.91
CA ALA A 89 14.53 -3.65 -2.11
C ALA A 89 13.52 -4.08 -1.02
N ALA A 90 13.55 -5.35 -0.63
CA ALA A 90 12.70 -5.86 0.45
C ALA A 90 13.05 -5.24 1.82
N ARG A 91 14.35 -5.07 2.12
CA ARG A 91 14.81 -4.40 3.35
C ARG A 91 14.45 -2.91 3.35
N ASP A 92 14.61 -2.23 2.23
CA ASP A 92 14.28 -0.81 2.09
C ASP A 92 12.78 -0.58 2.29
N VAL A 93 11.93 -1.41 1.68
CA VAL A 93 10.49 -1.41 1.92
C VAL A 93 10.22 -1.70 3.40
N LEU A 94 10.75 -2.77 3.96
CA LEU A 94 10.49 -3.13 5.36
C LEU A 94 10.94 -2.04 6.35
N MET A 95 12.10 -1.42 6.13
CA MET A 95 12.60 -0.32 6.96
C MET A 95 11.71 0.92 6.86
N TYR A 96 11.15 1.20 5.68
CA TYR A 96 10.23 2.33 5.49
C TYR A 96 8.88 2.08 6.19
N TYR A 97 8.42 0.82 6.22
CA TYR A 97 7.14 0.45 6.82
C TYR A 97 7.23 0.00 8.29
N GLY A 98 8.41 -0.33 8.79
CA GLY A 98 8.67 -0.79 10.16
C GLY A 98 9.15 0.28 11.13
N LYS A 99 9.19 1.56 10.71
CA LYS A 99 9.51 2.72 11.54
C LYS A 99 8.31 3.20 12.39
N GLU A 100 7.44 2.28 12.80
CA GLU A 100 6.29 2.57 13.69
C GLU A 100 6.74 2.90 15.12
#